data_AF-A0A3D0NA21-F1
#
_entry.id   AF-A0A3D0NA21-F1
#
_cell.length_a   1.000
_cell.length_b   1.000
_cell.length_c   1.000
_cell.angle_alpha   90.00
_cell.angle_beta   90.00
_cell.angle_gamma   90.00
#
_symmetry.space_group_name_H-M   'P 1'
#
loop_
_entity.id
_entity.type
_entity.pdbx_description
1 polymer ?
#
loop_
_entity_poly.entity_id
_entity_poly.type
_entity_poly.pdbx_seq_one_letter_code
_entity_poly.pdbx_strand_id
1 'polypeptide(L)'
;MRLPLLLCFVLTCCHYSLSAQDNAAQLEFFEKRIRPVLITKCYECHSSISSQIKGDLLLDSRDAIRKGGASGPAVVPGKPDESLLYSALMHESFEMPPDTRLS
;
A
#
# COMPACT_ATOMS: atom_id res chain seq x y z
N MET A 1 -49.53 -11.98 25.59
CA MET A 1 -48.13 -12.10 26.07
C MET A 1 -47.59 -13.41 25.47
N ARG A 2 -46.67 -13.46 24.51
CA ARG A 2 -45.40 -12.74 24.36
C ARG A 2 -45.04 -12.61 22.86
N LEU A 3 -45.18 -11.40 22.34
CA LEU A 3 -44.31 -10.79 21.33
C LEU A 3 -42.93 -10.55 22.00
N PRO A 4 -41.73 -10.56 21.38
CA PRO A 4 -41.33 -10.66 19.96
C PRO A 4 -40.16 -11.66 19.68
N LEU A 5 -40.28 -12.55 18.69
CA LEU A 5 -39.12 -13.29 18.11
C LEU A 5 -38.83 -12.87 16.66
N LEU A 6 -39.31 -11.70 16.25
CA LEU A 6 -39.11 -11.17 14.90
C LEU A 6 -38.09 -10.02 14.85
N LEU A 7 -37.51 -9.63 15.99
CA LEU A 7 -36.60 -8.46 16.07
C LEU A 7 -35.12 -8.78 15.84
N CYS A 8 -34.72 -10.05 15.66
CA CYS A 8 -33.30 -10.42 15.56
C CYS A 8 -32.78 -10.60 14.12
N PHE A 9 -33.65 -10.66 13.10
CA PHE A 9 -33.21 -10.96 11.72
C PHE A 9 -32.88 -9.71 10.88
N VAL A 10 -33.16 -8.50 11.38
CA VAL A 10 -32.94 -7.24 10.63
C VAL A 10 -31.55 -6.63 10.89
N LEU A 11 -30.83 -7.07 11.93
CA LEU A 11 -29.57 -6.44 12.36
C LEU A 11 -28.30 -6.99 11.69
N THR A 12 -28.35 -8.14 11.02
CA THR A 12 -27.16 -8.77 10.43
C THR A 12 -26.84 -8.32 8.99
N CYS A 13 -27.78 -7.70 8.27
CA CYS A 13 -27.51 -7.24 6.89
C CYS A 13 -26.83 -5.86 6.82
N CYS A 14 -26.77 -5.09 7.90
CA CYS A 14 -26.27 -3.70 7.87
C CYS A 14 -24.73 -3.59 8.02
N HIS A 15 -24.02 -4.67 8.35
CA HIS A 15 -22.58 -4.63 8.60
C HIS A 15 -21.70 -4.91 7.37
N TYR A 16 -22.26 -5.43 6.26
CA TYR A 16 -21.45 -5.81 5.09
C TYR A 16 -21.08 -4.65 4.16
N SER A 17 -21.80 -3.53 4.23
CA SER A 17 -21.62 -2.43 3.26
C SER A 17 -20.42 -1.53 3.54
N LEU A 18 -19.89 -1.52 4.76
CA LEU A 18 -18.84 -0.58 5.16
C LEU A 18 -17.46 -0.96 4.56
N SER A 19 -17.06 -2.23 4.65
CA SER A 19 -15.71 -2.65 4.24
C SER A 19 -15.46 -2.62 2.74
N ALA A 20 -16.50 -2.87 1.93
CA ALA A 20 -16.37 -2.84 0.46
C ALA A 20 -16.19 -1.41 -0.06
N GLN A 21 -16.92 -0.45 0.53
CA GLN A 21 -16.82 0.97 0.16
C GLN A 21 -15.49 1.57 0.60
N ASP A 22 -14.99 1.19 1.78
CA ASP A 22 -13.66 1.63 2.27
C ASP A 22 -12.53 1.12 1.36
N ASN A 23 -12.57 -0.14 0.93
CA ASN A 23 -11.57 -0.70 0.00
C ASN A 23 -11.58 0.01 -1.37
N ALA A 24 -12.76 0.36 -1.89
CA ALA A 24 -12.88 1.08 -3.15
C ALA A 24 -12.29 2.49 -3.06
N ALA A 25 -12.60 3.23 -1.98
CA ALA A 25 -12.05 4.56 -1.76
C ALA A 25 -10.52 4.54 -1.56
N GLN A 26 -9.99 3.54 -0.85
CA GLN A 26 -8.55 3.36 -0.68
C GLN A 26 -7.85 3.04 -2.01
N LEU A 27 -8.45 2.18 -2.84
CA LEU A 27 -7.92 1.88 -4.17
C LEU A 27 -7.93 3.13 -5.05
N GLU A 28 -9.04 3.88 -5.08
CA GLU A 28 -9.13 5.13 -5.83
C GLU A 28 -8.05 6.13 -5.37
N PHE A 29 -7.86 6.28 -4.06
CA PHE A 29 -6.80 7.12 -3.51
C PHE A 29 -5.42 6.64 -3.96
N PHE A 30 -5.13 5.33 -3.88
CA PHE A 30 -3.86 4.78 -4.34
C PHE A 30 -3.62 5.07 -5.81
N GLU A 31 -4.60 4.79 -6.67
CA GLU A 31 -4.50 5.00 -8.12
C GLU A 31 -4.35 6.48 -8.50
N LYS A 32 -5.05 7.39 -7.79
CA LYS A 32 -5.01 8.82 -8.11
C LYS A 32 -3.86 9.59 -7.46
N ARG A 33 -3.36 9.13 -6.30
CA ARG A 33 -2.41 9.90 -5.47
C ARG A 33 -1.06 9.23 -5.30
N ILE A 34 -1.02 7.90 -5.25
CA ILE A 34 0.22 7.15 -4.97
C ILE A 34 0.86 6.63 -6.24
N ARG A 35 0.11 5.92 -7.10
CA ARG A 35 0.64 5.33 -8.33
C ARG A 35 1.34 6.35 -9.25
N PRO A 36 0.82 7.58 -9.46
CA PRO A 36 1.51 8.56 -10.31
C PRO A 36 2.89 8.96 -9.76
N VAL A 37 3.03 9.04 -8.43
CA VAL A 37 4.32 9.32 -7.79
C VAL A 37 5.28 8.15 -7.98
N LEU A 38 4.82 6.91 -7.79
CA LEU A 38 5.66 5.72 -8.00
C LEU A 38 6.16 5.63 -9.45
N ILE A 39 5.27 5.88 -10.43
CA ILE A 39 5.63 5.91 -11.85
C ILE A 39 6.71 6.96 -12.12
N THR A 40 6.54 8.17 -11.59
CA THR A 40 7.41 9.30 -11.93
C THR A 40 8.71 9.36 -11.14
N LYS A 41 8.75 8.77 -9.93
CA LYS A 41 9.89 8.90 -9.01
C LYS A 41 10.60 7.58 -8.69
N CYS A 42 9.97 6.43 -8.94
CA CYS A 42 10.49 5.14 -8.47
C CYS A 42 10.67 4.11 -9.58
N TYR A 43 9.78 4.09 -10.58
CA TYR A 43 9.74 3.00 -11.57
C TYR A 43 10.97 2.92 -12.46
N GLU A 44 11.70 4.01 -12.64
CA GLU A 44 12.96 4.02 -13.39
C GLU A 44 13.94 2.95 -12.88
N CYS A 45 13.99 2.70 -11.57
CA CYS A 45 14.88 1.71 -10.95
C CYS A 45 14.16 0.53 -10.27
N HIS A 46 12.88 0.66 -9.93
CA HIS A 46 12.15 -0.29 -9.09
C HIS A 46 10.82 -0.73 -9.72
N SER A 47 10.83 -1.11 -10.99
CA SER A 47 9.65 -1.68 -11.67
C SER A 47 10.06 -2.78 -12.66
N SER A 48 9.11 -3.63 -13.02
CA SER A 48 9.31 -4.71 -13.98
C SER A 48 9.62 -4.21 -15.40
N ILE A 49 9.33 -2.94 -15.69
CA ILE A 49 9.65 -2.29 -16.95
C ILE A 49 11.00 -1.55 -16.93
N SER A 50 11.68 -1.52 -15.78
CA SER A 50 13.01 -0.92 -15.66
C SER A 50 14.06 -1.76 -16.40
N SER A 51 14.99 -1.09 -17.07
CA SER A 51 16.17 -1.72 -17.67
C SER A 51 17.19 -2.18 -16.63
N GLN A 52 17.14 -1.65 -15.40
CA GLN A 52 18.00 -2.02 -14.29
C GLN A 52 17.23 -2.02 -12.98
N ILE A 53 16.80 -3.20 -12.54
CA ILE A 53 16.12 -3.37 -11.25
C ILE A 53 17.15 -3.28 -10.13
N LYS A 54 17.05 -2.26 -9.28
CA LYS A 54 17.94 -2.06 -8.13
C LYS A 54 17.40 -2.77 -6.89
N GLY A 55 18.31 -3.43 -6.17
CA GLY A 55 18.01 -4.06 -4.87
C GLY A 55 16.97 -5.18 -4.92
N ASP A 56 16.75 -5.79 -6.09
CA ASP A 56 15.68 -6.76 -6.36
C ASP A 56 14.28 -6.28 -5.95
N LEU A 57 14.09 -4.96 -5.89
CA LEU A 57 12.88 -4.33 -5.39
C LEU A 57 11.98 -3.89 -6.55
N LEU A 58 10.72 -4.33 -6.49
CA LEU A 58 9.67 -3.96 -7.44
C LEU A 58 8.54 -3.24 -6.70
N LEU A 59 8.21 -2.03 -7.18
CA LEU A 59 7.20 -1.14 -6.61
C LEU A 59 5.93 -1.02 -7.46
N ASP A 60 5.78 -1.86 -8.48
CA ASP A 60 4.73 -1.76 -9.49
C ASP A 60 3.53 -2.70 -9.26
N SER A 61 3.62 -3.60 -8.29
CA SER A 61 2.51 -4.44 -7.85
C SER A 61 2.41 -4.51 -6.33
N ARG A 62 1.19 -4.69 -5.82
CA ARG A 62 0.92 -4.77 -4.39
C ARG A 62 1.71 -5.89 -3.71
N ASP A 63 1.74 -7.05 -4.34
CA ASP A 63 2.37 -8.23 -3.76
C ASP A 63 3.89 -8.11 -3.77
N ALA A 64 4.48 -7.53 -4.84
CA ALA A 64 5.91 -7.30 -4.89
C ALA A 64 6.39 -6.24 -3.90
N ILE A 65 5.65 -5.14 -3.72
CA ILE A 65 5.95 -4.12 -2.70
C ILE A 65 5.98 -4.73 -1.29
N ARG A 66 5.05 -5.64 -0.98
CA ARG A 66 4.98 -6.31 0.32
C ARG A 66 6.05 -7.38 0.50
N LYS A 67 6.40 -8.10 -0.57
CA LYS A 67 7.53 -9.03 -0.57
C LYS A 67 8.85 -8.29 -0.33
N GLY A 68 8.99 -7.11 -0.95
CA GLY A 68 10.21 -6.32 -0.92
C GLY A 68 11.34 -6.91 -1.76
N GLY A 69 12.54 -6.41 -1.53
CA GLY A 69 13.75 -6.77 -2.27
C GLY A 69 14.76 -7.54 -1.43
N ALA A 70 16.04 -7.44 -1.81
CA ALA A 70 17.14 -8.13 -1.13
C ALA A 70 17.26 -7.80 0.38
N SER A 71 16.80 -6.62 0.79
CA SER A 71 16.83 -6.15 2.19
C SER A 71 15.60 -6.54 3.02
N GLY A 72 14.61 -7.22 2.42
CA GLY A 72 13.35 -7.58 3.08
C GLY A 72 12.15 -6.74 2.64
N PRO A 73 11.00 -6.85 3.36
CA PRO A 73 9.73 -6.22 3.00
C PRO A 73 9.83 -4.69 2.86
N ALA A 74 9.35 -4.15 1.74
CA ALA A 74 9.37 -2.70 1.53
C ALA A 74 8.21 -1.99 2.22
N VAL A 75 7.01 -2.60 2.25
CA VAL A 75 5.85 -2.08 2.99
C VAL A 75 5.25 -3.15 3.87
N VAL A 76 5.10 -2.83 5.15
CA VAL A 76 4.35 -3.60 6.15
C VAL A 76 2.99 -2.91 6.37
N PRO A 77 1.87 -3.52 5.95
CA PRO A 77 0.55 -2.89 6.03
C PRO A 77 0.19 -2.45 7.45
N GLY A 78 -0.21 -1.20 7.60
CA GLY A 78 -0.60 -0.61 8.89
C GLY A 78 0.57 -0.27 9.81
N LYS A 79 1.83 -0.49 9.38
CA LYS A 79 3.02 -0.25 10.19
C LYS A 79 4.11 0.51 9.43
N PRO A 80 3.98 1.84 9.26
CA PRO A 80 4.95 2.66 8.55
C PRO A 80 6.37 2.54 9.13
N ASP A 81 6.51 2.52 10.46
CA ASP A 81 7.81 2.47 11.14
C ASP A 81 8.55 1.14 10.96
N GLU A 82 7.82 0.06 10.60
CA GLU A 82 8.41 -1.24 10.25
C GLU A 82 8.65 -1.38 8.72
N SER A 83 8.33 -0.35 7.93
CA SER A 83 8.40 -0.40 6.46
C SER A 83 9.69 0.23 5.93
N LEU A 84 10.55 -0.58 5.27
CA LEU A 84 11.82 -0.10 4.71
C LEU A 84 11.66 1.00 3.66
N LEU A 85 10.56 0.99 2.89
CA LEU A 85 10.29 2.05 1.93
C LEU A 85 10.10 3.39 2.64
N TYR A 86 9.44 3.40 3.80
CA TYR A 86 9.21 4.63 4.56
C TYR A 86 10.51 5.18 5.14
N SER A 87 11.30 4.34 5.81
CA SER A 87 12.61 4.75 6.34
C SER A 87 13.57 5.20 5.24
N ALA A 88 13.47 4.64 4.03
CA ALA A 88 14.30 5.05 2.90
C ALA A 88 13.91 6.44 2.35
N LEU A 89 12.60 6.73 2.26
CA LEU A 89 12.10 8.05 1.86
C LEU A 89 12.43 9.15 2.88
N MET A 90 12.54 8.76 4.16
CA MET A 90 12.98 9.65 5.24
C MET A 90 14.51 9.83 5.30
N HIS A 91 15.27 9.07 4.51
CA HIS A 91 16.74 9.00 4.54
C HIS A 91 17.28 8.57 5.92
N GLU A 92 16.56 7.69 6.62
CA GLU A 92 16.97 7.13 7.93
C GLU A 92 17.70 5.78 7.78
N SER A 93 17.69 5.22 6.57
CA SER A 93 18.30 3.91 6.24
C SER A 93 19.03 4.00 4.90
N PHE A 94 18.42 3.50 3.82
CA PHE A 94 18.84 3.80 2.45
C PHE A 94 18.37 5.21 2.07
N GLU A 95 19.04 5.86 1.12
CA GLU A 95 18.62 7.16 0.60
C GLU A 95 17.91 6.96 -0.74
N MET A 96 16.59 7.20 -0.78
CA MET A 96 15.77 6.99 -1.98
C MET A 96 14.83 8.17 -2.24
N PRO A 97 14.89 8.80 -3.43
CA PRO A 97 15.89 8.59 -4.49
C PRO A 97 17.32 8.97 -4.04
N PRO A 98 18.36 8.32 -4.59
CA PRO A 98 19.75 8.51 -4.14
C PRO A 98 20.31 9.90 -4.44
N ASP A 99 19.83 10.56 -5.50
CA ASP A 99 20.40 11.82 -5.95
C ASP A 99 19.77 13.04 -5.28
N THR A 100 18.52 12.94 -4.82
CA THR A 100 17.77 14.05 -4.22
C THR A 100 16.56 13.54 -3.44
N ARG A 101 16.32 14.14 -2.26
CA ARG A 101 15.12 13.85 -1.45
C ARG A 101 13.85 14.35 -2.13
N LEU A 102 12.75 13.58 -2.01
CA LEU A 102 11.44 14.01 -2.48
C LEU A 102 10.95 15.24 -1.67
N SER A 103 10.50 16.28 -2.39
CA SER A 103 9.93 17.52 -1.84
C SER A 103 8.41 17.51 -1.81
#